data_AF-A0A0P9H1K5-F1
#
_entry.id   AF-A0A0P9H1K5-F1
#
_cell.length_a   1.000
_cell.length_b   1.000
_cell.length_c   1.000
_cell.angle_alpha   90.00
_cell.angle_beta   90.00
_cell.angle_gamma   90.00
#
_symmetry.space_group_name_H-M   'P 1'
#
loop_
_entity.id
_entity.type
_entity.pdbx_description
1 polymer ?
#
loop_
_entity_poly.entity_id
_entity_poly.type
_entity_poly.pdbx_seq_one_letter_code
_entity_poly.pdbx_strand_id
1 'polypeptide(L)'
;MSSIETYGASNVPPAARNEAGVVLRPVVLPSRLISHFMNVVAAHNTALNIETCGLLLGTQARSLPQQKDDRLVVSHLLVPKQAGTPDTCTATNDEETFAFQEERGLMTLGWIHTHPTQSIFLSSLDLHTHLGFQLLLREAIAVVCAPSASDDEPQCGVFRITDPPGMGAVAACGEGGAFHPHPPLPLYTDVDEDGGHCQVDDDAPFECVDMR
;
A
#
# COMPACT_ATOMS: atom_id res chain seq x y z
N MET A 1 22.49 -20.05 -48.61
CA MET A 1 22.46 -20.41 -47.18
C MET A 1 21.77 -19.27 -46.45
N SER A 2 20.54 -19.51 -45.99
CA SER A 2 19.70 -18.52 -45.31
C SER A 2 20.16 -18.40 -43.86
N SER A 3 20.52 -17.19 -43.44
CA SER A 3 20.78 -16.87 -42.04
C SER A 3 19.44 -16.56 -41.37
N ILE A 4 19.01 -17.43 -40.47
CA ILE A 4 17.84 -17.21 -39.61
C ILE A 4 18.32 -16.36 -38.43
N GLU A 5 18.01 -15.06 -38.44
CA GLU A 5 18.11 -14.22 -37.25
C GLU A 5 16.94 -14.54 -36.32
N THR A 6 17.25 -15.11 -35.16
CA THR A 6 16.28 -15.34 -34.09
C THR A 6 16.13 -14.05 -33.29
N TYR A 7 15.08 -13.27 -33.59
CA TYR A 7 14.64 -12.17 -32.72
C TYR A 7 13.87 -12.76 -31.54
N GLY A 8 14.57 -13.00 -30.43
CA GLY A 8 14.00 -13.58 -29.22
C GLY A 8 14.60 -12.97 -27.96
N ALA A 9 14.04 -11.84 -27.53
CA ALA A 9 13.95 -11.49 -26.11
C ALA A 9 12.75 -10.54 -25.96
N SER A 10 11.62 -11.12 -25.55
CA SER A 10 10.51 -10.35 -25.01
C SER A 10 11.03 -9.53 -23.84
N ASN A 11 11.07 -8.20 -23.98
CA ASN A 11 11.61 -7.27 -22.99
C ASN A 11 10.60 -7.06 -21.83
N VAL A 12 10.09 -8.17 -21.27
CA VAL A 12 9.17 -8.15 -20.13
C VAL A 12 10.02 -7.98 -18.88
N PRO A 13 9.80 -6.91 -18.08
CA PRO A 13 10.49 -6.75 -16.82
C PRO A 13 10.31 -8.01 -15.97
N PRO A 14 11.36 -8.46 -15.27
CA PRO A 14 11.26 -9.64 -14.42
C PRO A 14 10.14 -9.42 -13.38
N ALA A 15 9.29 -10.44 -13.21
CA ALA A 15 8.20 -10.38 -12.23
C ALA A 15 8.76 -10.12 -10.83
N ALA A 16 8.13 -9.19 -10.11
CA ALA A 16 8.49 -8.83 -8.75
C ALA A 16 8.46 -10.05 -7.81
N ARG A 17 9.41 -10.10 -6.88
CA ARG A 17 9.56 -11.20 -5.91
C ARG A 17 9.85 -10.66 -4.52
N ASN A 18 9.36 -11.34 -3.50
CA ASN A 18 9.81 -11.10 -2.13
C ASN A 18 11.20 -11.72 -1.89
N GLU A 19 11.72 -11.54 -0.68
CA GLU A 19 13.06 -11.96 -0.27
C GLU A 19 13.22 -13.50 -0.26
N ALA A 20 12.11 -14.25 -0.18
CA ALA A 20 12.08 -15.70 -0.34
C ALA A 20 12.03 -16.16 -1.81
N GLY A 21 12.05 -15.23 -2.77
CA GLY A 21 11.97 -15.51 -4.20
C GLY A 21 10.55 -15.85 -4.68
N VAL A 22 9.53 -15.64 -3.86
CA VAL A 22 8.14 -15.89 -4.24
C VAL A 22 7.62 -14.73 -5.07
N VAL A 23 7.00 -15.04 -6.21
CA VAL A 23 6.43 -14.04 -7.11
C VAL A 23 5.30 -13.28 -6.40
N LEU A 24 5.24 -11.97 -6.64
CA LEU A 24 4.18 -11.07 -6.23
C LEU A 24 3.43 -10.59 -7.49
N ARG A 25 2.10 -10.59 -7.43
CA ARG A 25 1.29 -10.00 -8.49
C ARG A 25 1.46 -8.48 -8.48
N PRO A 26 1.45 -7.82 -9.66
CA PRO A 26 1.44 -6.37 -9.71
C PRO A 26 0.20 -5.80 -9.02
N VAL A 27 0.37 -4.71 -8.27
CA VAL A 27 -0.70 -3.88 -7.71
C VAL A 27 -0.70 -2.56 -8.46
N VAL A 28 -1.78 -2.26 -9.17
CA VAL A 28 -1.99 -0.97 -9.84
C VAL A 28 -2.58 0.01 -8.84
N LEU A 29 -1.86 1.12 -8.60
CA LEU A 29 -2.25 2.18 -7.68
C LEU A 29 -2.50 3.49 -8.45
N PRO A 30 -3.73 4.02 -8.46
CA PRO A 30 -4.00 5.30 -9.12
C PRO A 30 -3.24 6.46 -8.45
N SER A 31 -2.39 7.18 -9.17
CA SER A 31 -1.63 8.32 -8.59
C SER A 31 -2.56 9.42 -8.07
N ARG A 32 -3.65 9.66 -8.82
CA ARG A 32 -4.69 10.63 -8.49
C ARG A 32 -5.42 10.31 -7.18
N LEU A 33 -5.42 9.04 -6.75
CA LEU A 33 -5.97 8.62 -5.46
C LEU A 33 -5.12 9.18 -4.32
N ILE A 34 -3.79 9.07 -4.43
CA ILE A 34 -2.84 9.58 -3.43
C ILE A 34 -3.00 11.11 -3.31
N SER A 35 -3.00 11.82 -4.44
CA SER A 35 -3.18 13.27 -4.46
C SER A 35 -4.54 13.70 -3.92
N HIS A 36 -5.61 12.95 -4.20
CA HIS A 36 -6.94 13.22 -3.64
C HIS A 36 -6.98 12.98 -2.13
N PHE A 37 -6.37 11.90 -1.66
CA PHE A 37 -6.28 11.61 -0.23
C PHE A 37 -5.59 12.75 0.52
N MET A 38 -4.43 13.20 0.05
CA MET A 38 -3.68 14.27 0.71
C MET A 38 -4.40 15.62 0.66
N ASN A 39 -4.87 16.03 -0.53
CA ASN A 39 -5.37 17.38 -0.76
C ASN A 39 -6.84 17.57 -0.38
N VAL A 40 -7.61 16.49 -0.29
CA VAL A 40 -9.06 16.55 -0.03
C VAL A 40 -9.42 15.84 1.26
N VAL A 41 -9.08 14.55 1.40
CA VAL A 41 -9.53 13.73 2.53
C VAL A 41 -8.83 14.11 3.83
N ALA A 42 -7.50 14.20 3.79
CA ALA A 42 -6.64 14.37 4.96
C ALA A 42 -6.24 15.83 5.21
N ALA A 43 -6.49 16.75 4.28
CA ALA A 43 -5.99 18.13 4.34
C ALA A 43 -6.35 18.85 5.65
N HIS A 44 -7.59 18.72 6.12
CA HIS A 44 -8.04 19.35 7.37
C HIS A 44 -7.29 18.82 8.58
N ASN A 45 -7.25 17.49 8.75
CA ASN A 45 -6.56 16.85 9.86
C ASN A 45 -5.05 17.11 9.82
N THR A 46 -4.46 17.07 8.63
CA THR A 46 -3.04 17.39 8.41
C THR A 46 -2.71 18.80 8.90
N ALA A 47 -3.54 19.79 8.57
CA ALA A 47 -3.35 21.17 9.05
C ALA A 47 -3.46 21.30 10.58
N LEU A 48 -4.14 20.36 11.24
CA LEU A 48 -4.24 20.28 12.70
C LEU A 48 -3.21 19.35 13.34
N ASN A 49 -2.23 18.85 12.56
CA ASN A 49 -1.27 17.85 13.00
C ASN A 49 -1.95 16.58 13.54
N ILE A 50 -2.91 16.06 12.78
CA ILE A 50 -3.65 14.83 13.08
C ILE A 50 -3.50 13.88 11.88
N GLU A 51 -3.08 12.64 12.15
CA GLU A 51 -3.01 11.60 11.13
C GLU A 51 -4.40 11.21 10.65
N THR A 52 -4.49 10.82 9.38
CA THR A 52 -5.69 10.25 8.75
C THR A 52 -5.28 9.00 8.01
N CYS A 53 -6.12 7.96 8.01
CA CYS A 53 -5.95 6.75 7.21
C CYS A 53 -7.11 6.50 6.25
N GLY A 54 -6.84 5.69 5.23
CA GLY A 54 -7.80 5.14 4.29
C GLY A 54 -7.41 3.73 3.89
N LEU A 55 -8.38 2.95 3.42
CA LEU A 55 -8.18 1.62 2.87
C LEU A 55 -8.14 1.69 1.35
N LEU A 56 -7.19 0.95 0.77
CA LEU A 56 -7.05 0.77 -0.67
C LEU A 56 -7.80 -0.49 -1.05
N LEU A 57 -8.99 -0.33 -1.62
CA LEU A 57 -9.85 -1.45 -2.00
C LEU A 57 -9.86 -1.64 -3.51
N GLY A 58 -10.03 -2.88 -3.94
CA GLY A 58 -9.96 -3.21 -5.35
C GLY A 58 -10.35 -4.64 -5.68
N THR A 59 -10.04 -5.04 -6.91
CA THR A 59 -10.30 -6.40 -7.38
C THR A 59 -9.10 -6.95 -8.13
N GLN A 60 -9.09 -8.27 -8.29
CA GLN A 60 -8.16 -8.95 -9.18
C GLN A 60 -8.68 -8.87 -10.61
N ALA A 61 -7.99 -8.14 -11.47
CA ALA A 61 -8.31 -8.07 -12.88
C ALA A 61 -7.90 -9.40 -13.54
N ARG A 62 -8.88 -10.27 -13.81
CA ARG A 62 -8.65 -11.46 -14.62
C ARG A 62 -8.68 -11.08 -16.09
N SER A 63 -7.53 -11.15 -16.74
CA SER A 63 -7.51 -11.14 -18.21
C SER A 63 -8.09 -12.46 -18.74
N LEU A 64 -8.56 -12.48 -19.99
CA LEU A 64 -9.18 -13.64 -20.65
C LEU A 64 -8.37 -14.94 -20.42
N PRO A 65 -8.96 -16.15 -20.56
CA PRO A 65 -8.29 -17.44 -20.31
C PRO A 65 -6.94 -17.66 -21.02
N GLN A 66 -6.62 -16.82 -22.02
CA GLN A 66 -5.42 -16.88 -22.85
C GLN A 66 -4.43 -15.73 -22.55
N GLN A 67 -4.72 -14.83 -21.62
CA GLN A 67 -3.91 -13.67 -21.30
C GLN A 67 -3.50 -13.71 -19.82
N LYS A 68 -2.19 -13.84 -19.62
CA LYS A 68 -1.53 -14.27 -18.37
C LYS A 68 -1.20 -13.09 -17.44
N ASP A 69 -2.05 -12.07 -17.43
CA ASP A 69 -1.79 -10.80 -16.74
C ASP A 69 -2.66 -10.74 -15.48
N ASP A 70 -2.19 -11.43 -14.43
CA ASP A 70 -2.81 -11.48 -13.12
C ASP A 70 -2.33 -10.29 -12.29
N ARG A 71 -3.17 -9.25 -12.20
CA ARG A 71 -2.88 -8.01 -11.46
C ARG A 71 -4.02 -7.64 -10.52
N LEU A 72 -3.65 -7.00 -9.43
CA LEU A 72 -4.56 -6.41 -8.46
C LEU A 72 -4.72 -4.93 -8.82
N VAL A 73 -5.94 -4.44 -8.87
CA VAL A 73 -6.20 -3.05 -9.28
C VAL A 73 -6.95 -2.35 -8.16
N VAL A 74 -6.30 -1.35 -7.55
CA VAL A 74 -6.95 -0.44 -6.61
C VAL A 74 -7.96 0.40 -7.39
N SER A 75 -9.20 0.40 -6.94
CA SER A 75 -10.31 1.11 -7.59
C SER A 75 -11.12 1.97 -6.63
N HIS A 76 -10.96 1.77 -5.31
CA HIS A 76 -11.66 2.57 -4.31
C HIS A 76 -10.70 2.99 -3.20
N LEU A 77 -10.79 4.27 -2.82
CA LEU A 77 -10.29 4.79 -1.55
C LEU A 77 -11.46 4.82 -0.57
N LEU A 78 -11.44 3.97 0.44
CA LEU A 78 -12.43 4.02 1.52
C LEU A 78 -11.82 4.73 2.72
N VAL A 79 -12.47 5.78 3.21
CA VAL A 79 -12.07 6.51 4.42
C VAL A 79 -12.97 6.01 5.54
N PRO A 80 -12.49 5.12 6.42
CA PRO A 80 -13.33 4.57 7.47
C PRO A 80 -13.58 5.63 8.54
N LYS A 81 -14.61 5.41 9.36
CA LYS A 81 -14.70 6.09 10.67
C LYS A 81 -13.40 5.82 11.41
N GLN A 82 -12.80 6.85 11.98
CA GLN A 82 -11.46 6.72 12.55
C GLN A 82 -11.19 7.77 13.62
N ALA A 83 -10.24 7.47 14.50
CA ALA A 83 -9.69 8.42 15.46
C ALA A 83 -8.21 8.65 15.15
N GLY A 84 -7.84 9.92 14.94
CA GLY A 84 -6.48 10.35 14.69
C GLY A 84 -5.87 11.09 15.89
N THR A 85 -4.56 10.99 16.03
CA THR A 85 -3.68 11.79 16.89
C THR A 85 -2.51 12.29 16.03
N PRO A 86 -1.56 13.07 16.57
CA PRO A 86 -0.36 13.48 15.82
C PRO A 86 0.53 12.36 15.30
N ASP A 87 0.46 11.18 15.91
CA ASP A 87 1.36 10.05 15.62
C ASP A 87 0.60 8.73 15.38
N THR A 88 -0.74 8.74 15.40
CA THR A 88 -1.54 7.52 15.20
C THR A 88 -2.84 7.80 14.48
N CYS A 89 -3.29 6.89 13.64
CA CYS A 89 -4.67 6.83 13.17
C CYS A 89 -5.23 5.40 13.32
N THR A 90 -6.44 5.28 13.84
CA THR A 90 -7.08 3.98 14.06
C THR A 90 -8.45 3.97 13.43
N ALA A 91 -8.62 3.10 12.44
CA ALA A 91 -9.93 2.82 11.87
C ALA A 91 -10.84 2.20 12.95
N THR A 92 -12.11 2.54 12.88
CA THR A 92 -13.15 2.09 13.78
C THR A 92 -14.32 1.61 12.94
N ASN A 93 -15.14 0.74 13.53
CA ASN A 93 -16.34 0.22 12.90
C ASN A 93 -16.07 -0.66 11.66
N ASP A 94 -15.22 -1.68 11.84
CA ASP A 94 -14.84 -2.63 10.79
C ASP A 94 -16.05 -3.36 10.16
N GLU A 95 -17.16 -3.49 10.88
CA GLU A 95 -18.39 -4.12 10.39
C GLU A 95 -18.98 -3.39 9.16
N GLU A 96 -18.98 -2.05 9.17
CA GLU A 96 -19.51 -1.24 8.08
C GLU A 96 -18.60 -1.30 6.85
N THR A 97 -17.28 -1.28 7.10
CA THR A 97 -16.26 -1.48 6.07
C THR A 97 -16.40 -2.85 5.41
N PHE A 98 -16.56 -3.90 6.22
CA PHE A 98 -16.76 -5.26 5.74
C PHE A 98 -18.04 -5.40 4.91
N ALA A 99 -19.16 -4.85 5.38
CA ALA A 99 -20.42 -4.87 4.64
C ALA A 99 -20.30 -4.19 3.26
N PHE A 100 -19.64 -3.04 3.20
CA PHE A 100 -19.37 -2.33 1.94
C PHE A 100 -18.50 -3.16 0.99
N GLN A 101 -17.46 -3.81 1.51
CA GLN A 101 -16.60 -4.70 0.73
C GLN A 101 -17.36 -5.90 0.17
N GLU A 102 -18.17 -6.55 1.00
CA GLU A 102 -18.96 -7.72 0.61
C GLU A 102 -19.98 -7.37 -0.48
N GLU A 103 -20.75 -6.29 -0.29
CA GLU A 103 -21.76 -5.84 -1.25
C GLU A 103 -21.16 -5.57 -2.65
N ARG A 104 -19.94 -5.04 -2.70
CA ARG A 104 -19.26 -4.67 -3.94
C ARG A 104 -18.24 -5.68 -4.45
N GLY A 105 -18.03 -6.78 -3.72
CA GLY A 105 -17.01 -7.79 -4.05
C GLY A 105 -15.58 -7.24 -4.05
N LEU A 106 -15.26 -6.33 -3.13
CA LEU A 106 -13.97 -5.66 -3.03
C LEU A 106 -13.04 -6.34 -2.01
N MET A 107 -11.76 -6.42 -2.38
CA MET A 107 -10.69 -6.89 -1.51
C MET A 107 -9.89 -5.72 -0.97
N THR A 108 -9.35 -5.86 0.24
CA THR A 108 -8.37 -4.92 0.78
C THR A 108 -7.00 -5.22 0.18
N LEU A 109 -6.47 -4.27 -0.58
CA LEU A 109 -5.18 -4.36 -1.27
C LEU A 109 -4.07 -3.60 -0.53
N GLY A 110 -4.42 -2.87 0.52
CA GLY A 110 -3.47 -2.06 1.28
C GLY A 110 -4.18 -0.94 2.03
N TRP A 111 -3.38 0.01 2.49
CA TRP A 111 -3.86 1.18 3.22
C TRP A 111 -2.95 2.37 2.94
N ILE A 112 -3.47 3.56 3.23
CA ILE A 112 -2.78 4.84 3.05
C ILE A 112 -2.97 5.67 4.32
N HIS A 113 -1.92 6.34 4.81
CA HIS A 113 -2.03 7.28 5.92
C HIS A 113 -1.10 8.48 5.79
N THR A 114 -1.37 9.51 6.59
CA THR A 114 -0.51 10.71 6.65
C THR A 114 0.43 10.70 7.84
N HIS A 115 1.65 11.18 7.60
CA HIS A 115 2.58 11.70 8.60
C HIS A 115 2.61 13.23 8.47
N PRO A 116 1.79 14.00 9.22
CA PRO A 116 1.65 15.43 9.01
C PRO A 116 2.97 16.21 9.12
N THR A 117 3.86 15.79 10.02
CA THR A 117 5.15 16.47 10.28
C THR A 117 6.37 15.56 10.18
N GLN A 118 6.17 14.25 10.27
CA GLN A 118 7.23 13.26 10.23
C GLN A 118 7.64 12.95 8.78
N SER A 119 8.83 12.36 8.61
CA SER A 119 9.29 11.92 7.29
C SER A 119 8.53 10.68 6.79
N ILE A 120 8.80 10.27 5.55
CA ILE A 120 8.23 9.07 4.95
C ILE A 120 8.99 7.83 5.46
N PHE A 121 8.35 7.05 6.33
CA PHE A 121 8.85 5.75 6.80
C PHE A 121 7.69 4.95 7.41
N LEU A 122 7.86 3.64 7.62
CA LEU A 122 6.95 2.87 8.47
C LEU A 122 7.41 2.91 9.93
N SER A 123 6.58 3.48 10.80
CA SER A 123 6.80 3.45 12.24
C SER A 123 6.60 2.03 12.81
N SER A 124 6.95 1.84 14.09
CA SER A 124 6.67 0.60 14.81
C SER A 124 5.18 0.22 14.75
N LEU A 125 4.30 1.20 14.95
CA LEU A 125 2.85 0.98 14.89
C LEU A 125 2.42 0.60 13.47
N ASP A 126 2.96 1.27 12.46
CA ASP A 126 2.64 0.99 11.06
C ASP A 126 3.07 -0.41 10.64
N LEU A 127 4.23 -0.88 11.11
CA LEU A 127 4.69 -2.25 10.87
C LEU A 127 3.71 -3.28 11.44
N HIS A 128 3.23 -3.07 12.67
CA HIS A 128 2.26 -3.97 13.29
C HIS A 128 0.89 -3.94 12.60
N THR A 129 0.43 -2.76 12.20
CA THR A 129 -0.79 -2.58 11.41
C THR A 129 -0.66 -3.26 10.05
N HIS A 130 0.45 -3.02 9.34
CA HIS A 130 0.69 -3.53 8.00
C HIS A 130 0.90 -5.05 7.98
N LEU A 131 1.48 -5.63 9.04
CA LEU A 131 1.59 -7.08 9.20
C LEU A 131 0.22 -7.77 9.06
N GLY A 132 -0.84 -7.19 9.65
CA GLY A 132 -2.20 -7.72 9.53
C GLY A 132 -2.67 -7.80 8.08
N PHE A 133 -2.46 -6.73 7.30
CA PHE A 133 -2.80 -6.71 5.87
C PHE A 133 -1.96 -7.71 5.07
N GLN A 134 -0.65 -7.76 5.31
CA GLN A 134 0.26 -8.60 4.51
C GLN A 134 0.14 -10.11 4.83
N LEU A 135 -0.35 -10.47 6.02
CA LEU A 135 -0.74 -11.84 6.37
C LEU A 135 -1.98 -12.31 5.59
N LEU A 136 -2.93 -11.40 5.32
CA LEU A 136 -4.14 -11.70 4.55
C LEU A 136 -3.88 -11.69 3.04
N LEU A 137 -3.03 -10.77 2.58
CA LEU A 137 -2.66 -10.62 1.17
C LEU A 137 -1.18 -10.26 1.07
N ARG A 138 -0.37 -11.18 0.54
CA ARG A 138 1.09 -11.00 0.43
C ARG A 138 1.50 -9.77 -0.37
N GLU A 139 0.69 -9.36 -1.33
CA GLU A 139 0.92 -8.17 -2.16
C GLU A 139 0.41 -6.88 -1.53
N ALA A 140 -0.11 -6.90 -0.30
CA ALA A 140 -0.63 -5.69 0.34
C ALA A 140 0.45 -4.60 0.42
N ILE A 141 0.04 -3.35 0.21
CA ILE A 141 0.91 -2.17 0.28
C ILE A 141 0.51 -1.21 1.40
N ALA A 142 1.48 -0.46 1.92
CA ALA A 142 1.28 0.63 2.86
C ALA A 142 1.80 1.93 2.22
N VAL A 143 0.90 2.89 1.99
CA VAL A 143 1.25 4.20 1.41
C VAL A 143 1.37 5.22 2.54
N VAL A 144 2.54 5.82 2.70
CA VAL A 144 2.79 6.86 3.70
C VAL A 144 2.92 8.20 3.01
N CYS A 145 2.05 9.15 3.35
CA CYS A 145 2.07 10.50 2.81
C CYS A 145 2.66 11.48 3.82
N ALA A 146 3.77 12.14 3.48
CA ALA A 146 4.42 13.17 4.29
C ALA A 146 4.34 14.54 3.59
N PRO A 147 3.27 15.33 3.81
CA PRO A 147 3.06 16.60 3.13
C PRO A 147 4.09 17.67 3.48
N SER A 148 4.77 17.55 4.62
CA SER A 148 5.80 18.49 5.09
C SER A 148 7.23 18.08 4.70
N ALA A 149 7.41 17.00 3.94
CA ALA A 149 8.74 16.48 3.61
C ALA A 149 9.50 17.32 2.56
N SER A 150 8.81 18.12 1.75
CA SER A 150 9.43 19.05 0.80
C SER A 150 8.57 20.31 0.58
N ASP A 151 9.22 21.41 0.19
CA ASP A 151 8.54 22.69 -0.09
C ASP A 151 7.78 22.69 -1.44
N ASP A 152 8.09 21.75 -2.34
CA ASP A 152 7.61 21.77 -3.73
C ASP A 152 6.42 20.83 -3.99
N GLU A 153 6.38 19.62 -3.40
CA GLU A 153 5.22 18.72 -3.46
C GLU A 153 5.10 17.79 -2.23
N PRO A 154 3.87 17.44 -1.79
CA PRO A 154 3.67 16.45 -0.74
C PRO A 154 4.18 15.09 -1.24
N GLN A 155 5.11 14.50 -0.49
CA GLN A 155 5.77 13.28 -0.89
C GLN A 155 5.03 12.07 -0.32
N CYS A 156 4.99 10.98 -1.09
CA CYS A 156 4.54 9.68 -0.60
C CYS A 156 5.61 8.61 -0.84
N GLY A 157 5.59 7.56 -0.03
CA GLY A 157 6.31 6.31 -0.31
C GLY A 157 5.36 5.14 -0.18
N VAL A 158 5.58 4.11 -0.99
CA VAL A 158 4.79 2.88 -0.98
C VAL A 158 5.67 1.74 -0.48
N PHE A 159 5.21 1.04 0.55
CA PHE A 159 6.01 0.06 1.27
C PHE A 159 5.34 -1.29 1.36
N ARG A 160 6.15 -2.32 1.62
CA ARG A 160 5.74 -3.61 2.18
C ARG A 160 6.70 -4.06 3.27
N ILE A 161 6.25 -4.94 4.16
CA ILE A 161 7.16 -5.66 5.06
C ILE A 161 7.98 -6.65 4.23
N THR A 162 9.27 -6.78 4.52
CA THR A 162 10.10 -7.81 3.88
C THR A 162 9.67 -9.20 4.36
N ASP A 163 9.68 -10.17 3.45
CA ASP A 163 9.23 -11.54 3.69
C ASP A 163 10.28 -12.50 3.10
N PRO A 164 11.16 -13.09 3.93
CA PRO A 164 10.92 -13.36 5.35
C PRO A 164 11.32 -12.34 6.45
N PRO A 165 12.42 -11.56 6.40
CA PRO A 165 13.03 -11.13 7.67
C PRO A 165 12.13 -10.20 8.50
N GLY A 166 11.38 -9.31 7.85
CA GLY A 166 10.45 -8.39 8.51
C GLY A 166 9.20 -9.08 9.04
N MET A 167 8.50 -9.85 8.21
CA MET A 167 7.25 -10.54 8.58
C MET A 167 7.46 -11.42 9.82
N GLY A 168 8.56 -12.18 9.85
CA GLY A 168 8.90 -13.02 10.99
C GLY A 168 9.25 -12.20 12.25
N ALA A 169 10.02 -11.12 12.10
CA ALA A 169 10.44 -10.28 13.22
C ALA A 169 9.27 -9.51 13.86
N VAL A 170 8.39 -8.92 13.06
CA VAL A 170 7.22 -8.18 13.55
C VAL A 170 6.19 -9.15 14.15
N ALA A 171 5.94 -10.30 13.52
CA ALA A 171 5.00 -11.31 14.05
C ALA A 171 5.46 -11.95 15.37
N ALA A 172 6.77 -12.07 15.59
CA ALA A 172 7.33 -12.58 16.84
C ALA A 172 7.47 -11.50 17.94
N CYS A 173 7.19 -10.23 17.62
CA CYS A 173 7.32 -9.14 18.57
C CYS A 173 6.18 -9.17 19.61
N GLY A 174 6.53 -9.25 20.89
CA GLY A 174 5.61 -9.20 22.02
C GLY A 174 5.76 -7.94 22.88
N GLU A 175 6.49 -6.94 22.39
CA GLU A 175 6.73 -5.69 23.10
C GLU A 175 5.44 -4.89 23.27
N GLY A 176 5.27 -4.29 24.46
CA GLY A 176 4.12 -3.45 24.77
C GLY A 176 4.35 -1.98 24.38
N GLY A 177 3.27 -1.28 24.04
CA GLY A 177 3.30 0.15 23.69
C GLY A 177 3.33 0.41 22.18
N ALA A 178 2.76 1.54 21.77
CA ALA A 178 2.57 1.88 20.35
C ALA A 178 3.90 2.02 19.58
N PHE A 179 4.94 2.54 20.24
CA PHE A 179 6.25 2.78 19.62
C PHE A 179 7.35 2.09 20.41
N HIS A 180 8.03 1.15 19.77
CA HIS A 180 9.16 0.42 20.33
C HIS A 180 10.17 0.10 19.22
N PRO A 181 11.46 -0.10 19.57
CA PRO A 181 12.45 -0.50 18.59
C PRO A 181 12.27 -1.98 18.20
N HIS A 182 12.57 -2.29 16.96
CA HIS A 182 12.67 -3.67 16.45
C HIS A 182 14.14 -4.06 16.19
N PRO A 183 14.45 -5.36 16.04
CA PRO A 183 15.79 -5.80 15.67
C PRO A 183 16.30 -5.08 14.41
N PRO A 184 17.62 -4.82 14.31
CA PRO A 184 18.23 -4.12 13.17
C PRO A 184 18.31 -5.03 11.93
N LEU A 185 17.15 -5.38 11.39
CA LEU A 185 16.94 -6.16 10.18
C LEU A 185 16.31 -5.25 9.11
N PRO A 186 16.39 -5.62 7.82
CA PRO A 186 15.63 -4.92 6.78
C PRO A 186 14.15 -5.26 6.95
N LEU A 187 13.42 -4.56 7.82
CA LEU A 187 12.05 -4.93 8.20
C LEU A 187 11.02 -4.65 7.10
N TYR A 188 11.23 -3.59 6.32
CA TYR A 188 10.36 -3.20 5.23
C TYR A 188 11.19 -2.66 4.07
N THR A 189 10.57 -2.55 2.91
CA THR A 189 11.18 -2.04 1.68
C THR A 189 10.18 -1.20 0.91
N ASP A 190 10.70 -0.26 0.14
CA ASP A 190 9.95 0.44 -0.91
C ASP A 190 9.54 -0.56 -2.01
N VAL A 191 8.39 -0.32 -2.64
CA VAL A 191 7.85 -1.16 -3.73
C VAL A 191 7.62 -0.40 -5.03
N ASP A 192 8.03 0.87 -5.10
CA ASP A 192 7.99 1.72 -6.30
C ASP A 192 9.33 1.71 -7.08
N GLU A 193 10.40 1.12 -6.53
CA GLU A 193 11.70 0.97 -7.20
C GLU A 193 11.73 -0.16 -8.26
N ASP A 194 12.76 -0.18 -9.11
CA ASP A 194 13.00 -1.20 -10.14
C ASP A 194 12.95 -2.63 -9.56
N GLY A 195 11.87 -3.36 -9.85
CA GLY A 195 11.64 -4.73 -9.36
C GLY A 195 10.61 -4.84 -8.22
N GLY A 196 10.03 -3.73 -7.78
CA GLY A 196 8.87 -3.67 -6.91
C GLY A 196 7.59 -4.15 -7.59
N HIS A 197 6.58 -4.50 -6.78
CA HIS A 197 5.30 -5.03 -7.28
C HIS A 197 4.20 -3.97 -7.37
N CYS A 198 4.45 -2.72 -6.99
CA CYS A 198 3.51 -1.62 -7.17
C CYS A 198 3.73 -0.94 -8.53
N GLN A 199 2.64 -0.57 -9.20
CA GLN A 199 2.63 0.16 -10.45
C GLN A 199 1.71 1.36 -10.29
N VAL A 200 2.31 2.54 -10.15
CA VAL A 200 1.56 3.79 -10.10
C VAL A 200 1.07 4.14 -11.51
N ASP A 201 -0.23 4.40 -11.63
CA ASP A 201 -0.89 4.68 -12.91
C ASP A 201 -1.68 6.00 -12.83
N ASP A 202 -1.35 6.94 -13.71
CA ASP A 202 -1.96 8.28 -13.76
C ASP A 202 -3.37 8.29 -14.36
N ASP A 203 -3.67 7.31 -15.22
CA ASP A 203 -4.92 7.21 -15.96
C ASP A 203 -5.94 6.29 -15.29
N ALA A 204 -5.50 5.47 -14.32
CA ALA A 204 -6.36 4.55 -13.60
C ALA A 204 -7.49 5.30 -12.83
N PRO A 205 -8.77 4.95 -13.04
CA PRO A 205 -9.88 5.58 -12.33
C PRO A 205 -10.01 5.03 -10.91
N PHE A 206 -10.54 5.85 -10.00
CA PHE A 206 -10.93 5.42 -8.66
C PHE A 206 -12.19 6.14 -8.16
N GLU A 207 -12.88 5.51 -7.20
CA GLU A 207 -13.97 6.09 -6.41
C GLU A 207 -13.47 6.40 -4.99
N CYS A 208 -13.82 7.57 -4.43
CA CYS A 208 -13.58 7.86 -3.02
C CYS A 208 -14.88 7.70 -2.24
N VAL A 209 -14.85 6.94 -1.15
CA VAL A 209 -15.98 6.69 -0.25
C VAL A 209 -15.60 7.12 1.16
N ASP A 210 -16.18 8.23 1.63
CA ASP A 210 -15.91 8.77 2.96
C ASP A 210 -17.03 8.40 3.93
N MET A 211 -16.70 7.62 4.97
CA MET A 211 -17.65 7.12 5.98
C MET A 211 -17.56 7.85 7.33
N ARG A 212 -16.72 8.88 7.44
CA ARG A 212 -16.49 9.61 8.69
C ARG A 212 -17.72 10.35 9.20
#